data_AF-A0A512C2X7-F1
#
_entry.id   AF-A0A512C2X7-F1
#
_cell.length_a   1.000
_cell.length_b   1.000
_cell.length_c   1.000
_cell.angle_alpha   90.00
_cell.angle_beta   90.00
_cell.angle_gamma   90.00
#
_symmetry.space_group_name_H-M   'P 1'
#
loop_
_entity.id
_entity.type
_entity.pdbx_description
1 polymer ?
#
loop_
_entity_poly.entity_id
_entity_poly.type
_entity_poly.pdbx_seq_one_letter_code
_entity_poly.pdbx_strand_id
1 'polypeptide(L)'
;MVPLLENAVPRRILVPGGLFLLYENTRRDGESRDEWLARWDLQRPAWTAYDDADWSIMRDHVREADYPETCTDWHRLAEVTGFHEVRELFVAPTDLFRMYAMA
;
A
#
# COMPACT_ATOMS: atom_id res chain seq x y z
N MET A 1 -5.09 -10.43 -6.31
CA MET A 1 -4.95 -9.60 -7.52
C MET A 1 -6.13 -8.65 -7.55
N VAL A 2 -5.92 -7.39 -7.13
CA VAL A 2 -6.99 -6.38 -7.15
C VAL A 2 -7.17 -5.94 -8.62
N PRO A 3 -8.36 -6.11 -9.23
CA PRO A 3 -8.59 -5.85 -10.66
C PRO A 3 -8.43 -4.39 -11.11
N LEU A 4 -8.19 -3.45 -10.17
CA LEU A 4 -8.12 -2.02 -10.46
C LEU A 4 -6.89 -1.63 -11.29
N LEU A 5 -5.82 -2.42 -11.27
CA LEU A 5 -4.55 -2.07 -11.94
C LEU A 5 -4.48 -2.52 -13.41
N GLU A 6 -5.25 -3.52 -13.83
CA GLU A 6 -5.28 -3.95 -15.23
C GLU A 6 -5.89 -2.90 -16.17
N ASN A 7 -6.63 -1.93 -15.61
CA ASN A 7 -7.17 -0.77 -16.34
C ASN A 7 -6.54 0.56 -15.90
N ALA A 8 -5.36 0.57 -15.28
CA ALA A 8 -4.78 1.75 -14.64
C ALA A 8 -4.68 2.97 -15.59
N VAL A 9 -5.67 3.86 -15.41
CA VAL A 9 -5.84 5.19 -15.98
C VAL A 9 -4.83 6.25 -15.52
N PRO A 10 -4.10 6.18 -14.38
CA PRO A 10 -3.40 7.34 -13.81
C PRO A 10 -2.53 8.06 -14.81
N ARG A 11 -1.69 7.33 -15.56
CA ARG A 11 -0.79 7.94 -16.54
C ARG A 11 -1.55 8.69 -17.66
N ARG A 12 -2.72 8.20 -18.07
CA ARG A 12 -3.52 8.76 -19.17
C ARG A 12 -4.24 10.06 -18.79
N ILE A 13 -4.43 10.31 -17.50
CA ILE A 13 -5.09 11.54 -17.00
C ILE A 13 -4.10 12.59 -16.51
N LEU A 14 -2.82 12.24 -16.38
CA LEU A 14 -1.79 13.21 -16.04
C LEU A 14 -1.50 14.12 -17.23
N VAL A 15 -1.42 15.42 -16.96
CA VAL A 15 -0.86 16.40 -17.88
C VAL A 15 0.66 16.20 -18.01
N PRO A 16 1.31 16.72 -19.07
CA PRO A 16 2.77 16.72 -19.15
C PRO A 16 3.42 17.30 -17.88
N GLY A 17 4.35 16.55 -17.27
CA GLY A 17 4.98 16.91 -16.00
C GLY A 17 4.13 16.65 -14.74
N GLY A 18 2.94 16.05 -14.89
CA GLY A 18 2.10 15.63 -13.78
C GLY A 18 2.74 14.50 -12.96
N LEU A 19 2.41 14.46 -11.67
CA LEU A 19 2.93 13.48 -10.72
C LEU A 19 1.77 12.66 -10.14
N PHE A 20 1.92 11.35 -10.11
CA PHE A 20 1.02 10.48 -9.36
C PHE A 20 1.62 10.17 -8.00
N LEU A 21 0.89 10.49 -6.93
CA LEU A 21 1.28 10.19 -5.55
C LEU A 21 0.36 9.12 -4.99
N LEU A 22 0.95 8.10 -4.38
CA LEU A 22 0.24 6.98 -3.78
C LEU A 22 0.74 6.78 -2.36
N TYR A 23 -0.16 6.68 -1.39
CA TYR A 23 0.14 6.25 -0.02
C TYR A 23 -0.68 5.01 0.28
N GLU A 24 -0.03 3.85 0.35
CA GLU A 24 -0.71 2.56 0.41
C GLU A 24 -0.04 1.61 1.37
N ASN A 25 -0.81 0.63 1.83
CA ASN A 25 -0.26 -0.50 2.55
C ASN A 25 0.73 -1.25 1.64
N THR A 26 1.87 -1.63 2.19
CA THR A 26 2.93 -2.29 1.42
C THR A 26 3.62 -3.33 2.29
N ARG A 27 3.79 -4.53 1.74
CA ARG A 27 4.55 -5.60 2.38
C ARG A 27 5.99 -5.59 1.91
N ARG A 28 6.88 -6.16 2.72
CA ARG A 28 8.30 -6.29 2.36
C ARG A 28 8.47 -7.27 1.21
N ASP A 29 9.55 -7.12 0.45
CA ASP A 29 9.91 -8.13 -0.54
C ASP A 29 10.19 -9.47 0.16
N GLY A 30 9.55 -10.54 -0.31
CA GLY A 30 9.61 -11.87 0.30
C GLY A 30 8.67 -12.08 1.49
N GLU A 31 7.95 -11.06 1.96
CA GLU A 31 6.97 -11.18 3.03
C GLU A 31 5.63 -11.74 2.48
N SER A 32 5.12 -12.75 3.14
CA SER A 32 3.78 -13.27 2.89
C SER A 32 2.71 -12.32 3.44
N ARG A 33 1.48 -12.44 2.93
CA ARG A 33 0.35 -11.66 3.45
C ARG A 33 0.11 -11.90 4.94
N ASP A 34 0.23 -13.15 5.39
CA ASP A 34 -0.03 -13.51 6.78
C ASP A 34 1.02 -12.92 7.74
N GLU A 35 2.29 -12.88 7.31
CA GLU A 35 3.36 -12.20 8.06
C GLU A 35 3.12 -10.68 8.14
N TRP A 36 2.66 -10.06 7.06
CA TRP A 36 2.27 -8.66 7.06
C TRP A 36 1.09 -8.40 8.02
N LEU A 37 0.05 -9.25 7.98
CA LEU A 37 -1.10 -9.16 8.89
C LEU A 37 -0.70 -9.34 10.36
N ALA A 38 0.27 -10.21 10.65
CA ALA A 38 0.80 -10.34 12.00
C ALA A 38 1.43 -9.02 12.49
N ARG A 39 2.17 -8.29 11.63
CA ARG A 39 2.71 -6.97 11.98
C ARG A 39 1.62 -5.90 12.12
N TRP A 40 0.54 -5.99 11.33
CA TRP A 40 -0.64 -5.16 11.50
C TRP A 40 -1.29 -5.38 12.87
N ASP A 41 -1.48 -6.63 13.28
CA ASP A 41 -2.11 -6.97 14.57
C ASP A 41 -1.29 -6.42 15.76
N LEU A 42 0.04 -6.35 15.62
CA LEU A 42 0.94 -5.74 16.60
C LEU A 42 0.75 -4.22 16.77
N GLN A 43 -0.01 -3.55 15.90
CA GLN A 43 -0.27 -2.12 16.00
C GLN A 43 -1.31 -1.76 17.07
N ARG A 44 -2.05 -2.73 17.65
CA ARG A 44 -3.10 -2.49 18.66
C ARG A 44 -2.71 -1.44 19.72
N PRO A 45 -1.51 -1.47 20.34
CA PRO A 45 -1.15 -0.51 21.38
C PRO A 45 -1.09 0.95 20.90
N ALA A 46 -0.84 1.18 19.60
CA ALA A 46 -0.80 2.52 19.01
C ALA A 46 -2.20 3.07 18.65
N TRP A 47 -3.22 2.20 18.59
CA TRP A 47 -4.60 2.55 18.24
C TRP A 47 -5.41 2.89 19.48
N THR A 48 -4.95 3.88 20.24
CA THR A 48 -5.50 4.25 21.56
C THR A 48 -6.89 4.87 21.50
N ALA A 49 -7.33 5.33 20.33
CA ALA A 49 -8.67 5.86 20.11
C ALA A 49 -9.77 4.78 20.03
N TYR A 50 -9.38 3.51 19.84
CA TYR A 50 -10.30 2.39 19.64
C TYR A 50 -10.41 1.57 20.93
N ASP A 51 -11.63 1.23 21.32
CA ASP A 51 -11.82 0.15 22.30
C ASP A 51 -11.56 -1.23 21.65
N ASP A 52 -11.73 -2.31 22.42
CA ASP A 52 -11.44 -3.66 21.92
C ASP A 52 -12.42 -4.12 20.84
N ALA A 53 -13.67 -3.66 20.87
CA ALA A 53 -14.69 -4.01 19.89
C ALA A 53 -14.43 -3.27 18.57
N ASP A 54 -14.18 -1.96 18.64
CA ASP A 54 -13.84 -1.14 17.48
C ASP A 54 -12.55 -1.63 16.82
N TRP A 55 -11.54 -2.00 17.62
CA TRP A 55 -10.32 -2.60 17.10
C TRP A 55 -10.59 -3.93 16.40
N SER A 56 -11.42 -4.81 16.96
CA SER A 56 -11.75 -6.08 16.31
C SER A 56 -12.36 -5.84 14.94
N ILE A 57 -13.31 -4.91 14.83
CA ILE A 57 -13.94 -4.56 13.55
C ILE A 57 -12.90 -4.07 12.54
N MET A 58 -12.02 -3.15 12.93
CA MET A 58 -10.97 -2.63 12.05
C MET A 58 -9.97 -3.72 11.63
N ARG A 59 -9.54 -4.55 12.58
CA ARG A 59 -8.62 -5.66 12.34
C ARG A 59 -9.24 -6.67 11.37
N ASP A 60 -10.49 -7.03 11.58
CA ASP A 60 -11.19 -8.02 10.75
C ASP A 60 -11.39 -7.46 9.33
N HIS A 61 -11.73 -6.18 9.20
CA HIS A 61 -11.77 -5.49 7.90
C HIS A 61 -10.43 -5.59 7.14
N VAL A 62 -9.31 -5.24 7.79
CA VAL A 62 -7.97 -5.34 7.15
C VAL A 62 -7.64 -6.79 6.79
N ARG A 63 -7.94 -7.75 7.68
CA ARG A 63 -7.72 -9.17 7.43
C ARG A 63 -8.55 -9.74 6.29
N GLU A 64 -9.69 -9.15 5.97
CA GLU A 64 -10.55 -9.59 4.87
C GLU A 64 -10.26 -8.86 3.56
N ALA A 65 -9.97 -7.56 3.63
CA ALA A 65 -9.92 -6.69 2.46
C ALA A 65 -8.50 -6.40 1.94
N ASP A 66 -7.48 -6.43 2.81
CA ASP A 66 -6.16 -5.95 2.42
C ASP A 66 -5.27 -7.06 1.84
N TYR A 67 -4.70 -6.77 0.69
CA TYR A 67 -3.73 -7.60 -0.04
C TYR A 67 -2.60 -6.70 -0.55
N PRO A 68 -1.73 -6.22 0.35
CA PRO A 68 -0.71 -5.24 0.00
C PRO A 68 0.25 -5.81 -1.05
N GLU A 69 0.57 -5.01 -2.05
CA GLU A 69 1.64 -5.32 -2.98
C GLU A 69 3.01 -5.18 -2.29
N THR A 70 4.04 -5.82 -2.83
CA THR A 70 5.42 -5.60 -2.37
C THR A 70 5.98 -4.29 -2.92
N CYS A 71 7.12 -3.82 -2.39
CA CYS A 71 7.82 -2.68 -2.97
C CYS A 71 8.22 -2.95 -4.42
N THR A 72 8.76 -4.14 -4.69
CA THR A 72 9.08 -4.57 -6.06
C THR A 72 7.84 -4.61 -6.97
N ASP A 73 6.68 -5.04 -6.46
CA ASP A 73 5.44 -5.05 -7.24
C ASP A 73 4.98 -3.64 -7.59
N TRP A 74 5.05 -2.67 -6.67
CA TRP A 74 4.71 -1.26 -6.98
C TRP A 74 5.60 -0.65 -8.06
N HIS A 75 6.91 -0.92 -8.03
CA HIS A 75 7.84 -0.50 -9.08
C HIS A 75 7.49 -1.13 -10.43
N ARG A 76 7.21 -2.44 -10.45
CA ARG A 76 6.79 -3.14 -11.68
C ARG A 76 5.47 -2.58 -12.23
N LEU A 77 4.49 -2.32 -11.36
CA LEU A 77 3.19 -1.77 -11.73
C LEU A 77 3.32 -0.39 -12.37
N ALA A 78 4.18 0.47 -11.84
CA ALA A 78 4.44 1.76 -12.45
C ALA A 78 5.05 1.63 -13.86
N GLU A 79 6.02 0.72 -14.04
CA GLU A 79 6.66 0.48 -15.35
C GLU A 79 5.65 0.00 -16.39
N VAL A 80 4.85 -1.02 -16.07
CA VAL A 80 3.84 -1.57 -17.01
C VAL A 80 2.70 -0.60 -17.31
N THR A 81 2.51 0.42 -16.46
CA THR A 81 1.52 1.49 -16.66
C THR A 81 2.08 2.75 -17.31
N GLY A 82 3.36 2.72 -17.72
CA GLY A 82 4.00 3.76 -18.52
C GLY A 82 4.57 4.93 -17.71
N PHE A 83 4.78 4.75 -16.42
CA PHE A 83 5.67 5.61 -15.64
C PHE A 83 7.13 5.19 -15.87
N HIS A 84 8.02 6.16 -15.94
CA HIS A 84 9.45 5.95 -16.17
C HIS A 84 10.27 6.16 -14.90
N GLU A 85 9.68 6.81 -13.90
CA GLU A 85 10.31 7.05 -12.61
C GLU A 85 9.36 6.66 -11.47
N VAL A 86 9.89 5.94 -10.48
CA VAL A 86 9.21 5.66 -9.20
C VAL A 86 10.17 5.99 -8.08
N ARG A 87 9.72 6.84 -7.16
CA ARG A 87 10.47 7.22 -5.96
C ARG A 87 9.68 6.88 -4.72
N GLU A 88 10.29 6.13 -3.81
CA GLU A 88 9.80 6.00 -2.44
C GLU A 88 10.10 7.29 -1.68
N LEU A 89 9.04 8.02 -1.30
CA LEU A 89 9.15 9.29 -0.59
C LEU A 89 9.10 9.12 0.93
N PHE A 90 8.45 8.06 1.40
CA PHE A 90 8.23 7.84 2.82
C PHE A 90 7.95 6.36 3.12
N VAL A 91 8.45 5.90 4.26
CA VAL A 91 8.09 4.63 4.89
C VAL A 91 7.55 4.96 6.27
N ALA A 92 6.34 4.51 6.57
CA ALA A 92 5.76 4.69 7.89
C ALA A 92 6.65 4.02 8.96
N PRO A 93 6.76 4.57 10.19
CA PRO A 93 7.55 3.95 11.25
C PRO A 93 7.13 2.50 11.58
N THR A 94 5.88 2.14 11.28
CA THR A 94 5.34 0.78 11.42
C THR A 94 5.80 -0.19 10.33
N ASP A 95 6.39 0.35 9.25
CA ASP A 95 6.79 -0.35 8.03
C ASP A 95 5.62 -1.11 7.36
N LEU A 96 4.40 -0.62 7.56
CA LEU A 96 3.18 -1.18 6.96
C LEU A 96 2.66 -0.37 5.78
N PHE A 97 3.06 0.91 5.68
CA PHE A 97 2.61 1.85 4.64
C PHE A 97 3.80 2.60 4.05
N ARG A 98 3.68 2.92 2.76
CA ARG A 98 4.70 3.63 2.00
C ARG A 98 4.06 4.67 1.10
N MET A 99 4.79 5.76 0.85
CA MET A 99 4.41 6.75 -0.13
C MET A 99 5.34 6.67 -1.35
N TYR A 100 4.74 6.57 -2.53
CA TYR A 100 5.44 6.59 -3.80
C TYR A 100 5.05 7.81 -4.63
N ALA A 101 6.01 8.29 -5.41
CA ALA A 101 5.82 9.28 -6.45
C ALA A 101 6.21 8.70 -7.80
N MET A 102 5.29 8.74 -8.76
CA MET A 102 5.45 8.14 -10.08
C MET A 102 5.30 9.20 -11.18
N ALA A 103 6.27 9.24 -12.10
CA ALA A 103 6.37 10.23 -13.18
C ALA A 103 6.74 9.63 -14.54
#